data_AF-A0A8S3TP51-F1
#
_entry.id   AF-A0A8S3TP51-F1
#
_cell.length_a   1.000
_cell.length_b   1.000
_cell.length_c   1.000
_cell.angle_alpha   90.00
_cell.angle_beta   90.00
_cell.angle_gamma   90.00
#
_symmetry.space_group_name_H-M   'P 1'
#
loop_
_entity.id
_entity.type
_entity.pdbx_description
1 polymer ?
#
loop_
_entity_poly.entity_id
_entity_poly.type
_entity_poly.pdbx_seq_one_letter_code
_entity_poly.pdbx_strand_id
1 'polypeptide(L)'
;MKEKMAKLPPLRVPKRAPWMNRHKEPDKPREIPDGFPGAADLKNLVKQTVELQNEVNNLCSHPRVVDITKRKPGLEPASQSVDPIKELIARTTLLTLLEKKMQELQANITTVQAANRPGGQVRADFSTFPTPQFAKMLHEKSGDSMLVAKICIPVKGCHGERVPIHVTSDQLQKIHLLFT
;
A
#
# COMPACT_ATOMS: atom_id res chain seq x y z
N MET A 1 3.74 -1.02 -43.42
CA MET A 1 4.55 -1.72 -42.41
C MET A 1 4.34 -1.16 -41.00
N LYS A 2 4.44 0.16 -40.81
CA LYS A 2 4.26 0.86 -39.52
C LYS A 2 2.93 0.50 -38.80
N GLU A 3 1.81 0.49 -39.53
CA GLU A 3 0.50 0.14 -38.96
C GLU A 3 0.40 -1.31 -38.47
N LYS A 4 1.03 -2.26 -39.17
CA LYS A 4 1.02 -3.68 -38.75
C LYS A 4 1.79 -3.85 -37.44
N MET A 5 2.91 -3.14 -37.28
CA MET A 5 3.72 -3.17 -36.06
C MET A 5 3.03 -2.45 -34.89
N ALA A 6 2.31 -1.36 -35.16
CA ALA A 6 1.58 -0.60 -34.14
C ALA A 6 0.41 -1.37 -33.51
N LYS A 7 -0.14 -2.38 -34.20
CA LYS A 7 -1.21 -3.25 -33.68
C LYS A 7 -0.72 -4.28 -32.66
N LEU A 8 0.59 -4.50 -32.55
CA LEU A 8 1.16 -5.46 -31.61
C LEU A 8 1.30 -4.82 -30.22
N PRO A 9 1.09 -5.60 -29.13
CA PRO A 9 1.25 -5.08 -27.78
C PRO A 9 2.72 -4.68 -27.52
N PRO A 10 2.98 -3.57 -26.83
CA PRO A 10 4.33 -3.12 -26.55
C PRO A 10 5.05 -4.09 -25.60
N LEU A 11 6.24 -4.53 -25.98
CA LEU A 11 7.08 -5.35 -25.13
C LEU A 11 7.80 -4.46 -24.11
N ARG A 12 7.46 -4.62 -22.82
CA ARG A 12 8.18 -3.99 -21.70
C ARG A 12 8.98 -5.04 -20.95
N VAL A 13 10.30 -4.93 -21.01
CA VAL A 13 11.20 -5.85 -20.31
C VAL A 13 11.34 -5.39 -18.85
N PRO A 14 11.03 -6.23 -17.84
CA PRO A 14 11.29 -5.90 -16.45
C PRO A 14 12.78 -5.65 -16.21
N LYS A 15 13.11 -4.72 -15.31
CA LYS A 15 14.50 -4.55 -14.88
C LYS A 15 14.98 -5.84 -14.21
N ARG A 16 16.15 -6.35 -14.61
CA ARG A 16 16.75 -7.55 -14.02
C ARG A 16 16.94 -7.35 -12.52
N ALA A 17 16.55 -8.36 -11.75
CA ALA A 17 16.71 -8.31 -10.30
C ALA A 17 18.19 -8.40 -9.91
N PRO A 18 18.61 -7.80 -8.79
CA PRO A 18 20.01 -7.79 -8.34
C PRO A 18 20.61 -9.20 -8.19
N TRP A 19 19.82 -10.20 -7.81
CA TRP A 19 20.27 -11.58 -7.62
C TRP A 19 20.71 -12.28 -8.93
N MET A 20 20.30 -11.77 -10.10
CA MET A 20 20.79 -12.26 -11.40
C MET A 20 22.15 -11.64 -11.79
N ASN A 21 22.61 -10.63 -11.06
CA ASN A 21 23.98 -10.12 -11.19
C ASN A 21 24.86 -10.89 -10.20
N ARG A 22 25.66 -11.83 -10.71
CA ARG A 22 26.63 -12.64 -9.93
C ARG A 22 27.70 -11.82 -9.16
N HIS A 23 27.60 -10.50 -9.13
CA HIS A 23 28.59 -9.56 -8.56
C HIS A 23 28.01 -8.54 -7.57
N LYS A 24 26.76 -8.66 -7.11
CA LYS A 24 26.23 -7.80 -6.03
C LYS A 24 25.65 -8.65 -4.90
N GLU A 25 26.11 -8.38 -3.67
CA GLU A 25 25.71 -9.06 -2.44
C GLU A 25 24.18 -9.04 -2.20
N PRO A 26 23.62 -10.05 -1.51
CA PRO A 26 22.18 -10.28 -1.44
C PRO A 26 21.42 -9.34 -0.49
N ASP A 27 22.10 -8.61 0.41
CA ASP A 27 21.47 -8.03 1.60
C ASP A 27 21.32 -6.50 1.59
N LYS A 28 21.17 -5.87 0.42
CA LYS A 28 20.82 -4.45 0.37
C LYS A 28 19.32 -4.24 0.09
N PRO A 29 18.60 -3.49 0.95
CA PRO A 29 17.25 -3.06 0.67
C PRO A 29 17.18 -2.42 -0.71
N ARG A 30 16.12 -2.74 -1.46
CA ARG A 30 15.80 -2.27 -2.81
C ARG A 30 16.30 -0.82 -3.03
N GLU A 31 17.48 -0.66 -3.63
CA GLU A 31 18.06 0.66 -3.89
C GLU A 31 17.13 1.40 -4.87
N ILE A 32 16.49 2.46 -4.38
CA ILE A 32 15.69 3.37 -5.19
C ILE A 32 16.66 4.02 -6.18
N PRO A 33 16.40 3.98 -7.51
CA PRO A 33 17.37 4.44 -8.49
C PRO A 33 17.74 5.91 -8.26
N ASP A 34 19.04 6.21 -8.22
CA ASP A 34 19.62 7.54 -7.92
C ASP A 34 19.36 8.64 -8.97
N GLY A 35 18.39 8.45 -9.86
CA GLY A 35 17.95 9.43 -10.87
C GLY A 35 16.46 9.72 -10.86
N PHE A 36 15.72 9.25 -9.85
CA PHE A 36 14.28 9.53 -9.73
C PHE A 36 14.06 10.89 -9.05
N PRO A 37 13.31 11.83 -9.68
CA PRO A 37 12.81 12.99 -8.95
C PRO A 37 11.92 12.50 -7.79
N GLY A 38 12.28 12.86 -6.56
CA GLY A 38 11.59 12.40 -5.34
C GLY A 38 12.16 11.12 -4.69
N ALA A 39 13.32 10.60 -5.13
CA ALA A 39 13.94 9.43 -4.49
C ALA A 39 14.33 9.66 -3.02
N ALA A 40 14.76 10.89 -2.68
CA ALA A 40 15.07 11.28 -1.30
C ALA A 40 13.80 11.33 -0.44
N ASP A 41 12.73 11.91 -0.98
CA ASP A 41 11.43 11.99 -0.32
C ASP A 41 10.86 10.59 -0.06
N LEU A 42 11.00 9.66 -1.01
CA LEU A 42 10.57 8.29 -0.85
C LEU A 42 11.38 7.53 0.22
N LYS A 43 12.71 7.74 0.29
CA LYS A 43 13.55 7.17 1.37
C LYS A 43 13.11 7.69 2.75
N ASN A 44 12.83 8.99 2.86
CA ASN A 44 12.36 9.61 4.10
C ASN A 44 10.98 9.07 4.50
N LEU A 45 10.07 8.94 3.54
CA LEU A 45 8.72 8.41 3.76
C LEU A 45 8.73 6.95 4.23
N VAL A 46 9.63 6.14 3.67
CA VAL A 46 9.84 4.75 4.12
C VAL A 46 10.36 4.73 5.57
N LYS A 47 11.35 5.57 5.91
CA LYS A 47 11.85 5.67 7.29
C LYS A 47 10.74 6.08 8.27
N GLN A 48 9.99 7.12 7.93
CA GLN A 48 8.84 7.58 8.73
C GLN A 48 7.79 6.48 8.91
N THR A 49 7.53 5.67 7.88
CA THR A 49 6.60 4.54 7.97
C THR A 49 7.09 3.49 8.95
N VAL A 50 8.38 3.13 8.90
CA VAL A 50 8.99 2.16 9.82
C VAL A 50 9.03 2.69 11.25
N GLU A 51 9.38 3.96 11.44
CA GLU A 51 9.38 4.62 12.75
C GLU A 51 7.97 4.63 13.37
N LEU A 52 6.96 5.05 12.61
CA LEU A 52 5.57 5.07 13.07
C LEU A 52 5.05 3.65 13.36
N GLN A 53 5.38 2.67 12.51
CA GLN A 53 5.02 1.28 12.73
C GLN A 53 5.63 0.75 14.04
N ASN A 54 6.90 1.05 14.30
CA ASN A 54 7.58 0.67 15.54
C ASN A 54 6.94 1.35 16.75
N GLU A 55 6.58 2.63 16.66
CA GLU A 55 5.92 3.38 17.72
C GLU A 55 4.54 2.77 18.07
N VAL A 56 3.72 2.49 17.05
CA VAL A 56 2.41 1.83 17.21
C VAL A 56 2.58 0.41 17.78
N ASN A 57 3.51 -0.38 17.26
CA ASN A 57 3.78 -1.72 17.76
C ASN A 57 4.24 -1.71 19.22
N ASN A 58 5.09 -0.75 19.62
CA ASN A 58 5.52 -0.58 21.00
C ASN A 58 4.34 -0.26 21.91
N LEU A 59 3.39 0.57 21.46
CA LEU A 59 2.19 0.90 22.21
C LEU A 59 1.24 -0.30 22.34
N CYS A 60 1.07 -1.08 21.27
CA CYS A 60 0.22 -2.27 21.27
C CYS A 60 0.79 -3.43 22.10
N SER A 61 2.12 -3.60 22.10
CA SER A 61 2.81 -4.67 22.85
C SER A 61 2.95 -4.37 24.35
N HIS A 62 2.90 -3.10 24.75
CA HIS A 62 3.00 -2.69 26.16
C HIS A 62 1.73 -1.98 26.63
N PRO A 63 0.57 -2.68 26.70
CA PRO A 63 -0.65 -2.10 27.24
C PRO A 63 -0.42 -1.74 28.71
N ARG A 64 -0.59 -0.46 29.05
CA ARG A 64 -0.49 0.02 30.44
C ARG A 64 -1.88 0.26 30.99
N VAL A 65 -2.11 -0.24 32.20
CA VAL A 65 -3.34 -0.02 32.96
C VAL A 65 -3.14 1.21 33.84
N VAL A 66 -4.11 2.11 33.84
CA VAL A 66 -4.11 3.31 34.69
C VAL A 66 -4.27 2.90 36.15
N ASP A 67 -3.39 3.41 37.01
CA ASP A 67 -3.49 3.17 38.46
C ASP A 67 -4.55 4.09 39.08
N ILE A 68 -5.62 3.51 39.62
CA ILE A 68 -6.69 4.22 40.33
C ILE A 68 -6.49 4.26 41.84
N THR A 69 -5.45 3.58 42.36
CA THR A 69 -5.13 3.66 43.78
C THR A 69 -4.61 5.06 44.07
N LYS A 70 -5.43 5.88 44.73
CA LYS A 70 -5.09 7.24 45.20
C LYS A 70 -4.05 7.16 46.32
N ARG A 71 -2.86 6.66 46.01
CA ARG A 71 -1.77 6.44 46.98
C ARG A 71 -1.31 7.77 47.56
N LYS A 72 -0.86 7.73 48.82
CA LYS A 72 -0.37 8.91 49.52
C LYS A 72 0.85 9.48 48.79
N PRO A 73 0.98 10.82 48.68
CA PRO A 73 2.19 11.44 48.13
C PRO A 73 3.43 10.96 48.88
N GLY A 74 4.46 10.47 48.17
CA GLY A 74 5.73 10.01 48.76
C GLY A 74 6.04 8.51 48.57
N LEU A 75 5.13 7.72 48.00
CA LEU A 75 5.43 6.37 47.50
C LEU A 75 5.74 6.44 45.99
N GLU A 76 6.71 5.66 45.52
CA GLU A 76 6.99 5.49 44.08
C GLU A 76 5.67 5.10 43.38
N PRO A 77 5.18 5.94 42.45
CA PRO A 77 3.93 5.64 41.76
C PRO A 77 4.16 4.45 40.81
N ALA A 78 3.22 3.51 40.80
CA ALA A 78 3.26 2.38 39.85
C ALA A 78 3.01 2.85 38.40
N SER A 79 2.50 4.08 38.24
CA SER A 79 2.24 4.76 36.97
C SER A 79 2.98 6.10 36.86
N GLN A 80 3.09 6.63 35.64
CA GLN A 80 3.77 7.89 35.33
C GLN A 80 3.03 9.15 35.83
N SER A 81 1.77 9.04 36.24
CA SER A 81 0.99 10.17 36.76
C SER A 81 0.25 9.81 38.04
N VAL A 82 0.15 10.77 38.96
CA VAL A 82 -0.59 10.66 40.23
C VAL A 82 -2.11 10.73 39.99
N ASP A 83 -2.54 11.39 38.90
CA ASP A 83 -3.95 11.56 38.57
C ASP A 83 -4.36 10.60 37.45
N PRO A 84 -5.28 9.65 37.71
CA PRO A 84 -5.69 8.65 36.71
C PRO A 84 -6.34 9.28 35.47
N ILE A 85 -7.07 10.39 35.67
CA ILE A 85 -7.71 11.14 34.58
C ILE A 85 -6.65 11.77 33.67
N LYS A 86 -5.57 12.32 34.23
CA LYS A 86 -4.50 12.94 33.43
C LYS A 86 -3.77 11.90 32.60
N GLU A 87 -3.53 10.72 33.17
CA GLU A 87 -2.93 9.61 32.42
C GLU A 87 -3.83 9.17 31.26
N LEU A 88 -5.14 9.02 31.48
CA LEU A 88 -6.08 8.64 30.43
C LEU A 88 -6.14 9.68 29.31
N ILE A 89 -6.17 10.97 29.66
CA ILE A 89 -6.12 12.06 28.68
C ILE A 89 -4.82 12.00 27.88
N ALA A 90 -3.67 11.87 28.54
CA ALA A 90 -2.36 11.80 27.87
C ALA A 90 -2.26 10.60 26.90
N ARG A 91 -2.85 9.46 27.27
CA ARG A 91 -2.94 8.28 26.39
C ARG A 91 -3.80 8.54 25.18
N THR A 92 -4.96 9.16 25.40
CA THR A 92 -5.92 9.47 24.33
C THR A 92 -5.33 10.49 23.36
N THR A 93 -4.69 11.55 23.86
CA THR A 93 -4.04 12.56 23.01
C THR A 93 -2.90 11.96 22.19
N LEU A 94 -2.09 11.07 22.78
CA LEU A 94 -1.04 10.34 22.06
C LEU A 94 -1.62 9.47 20.93
N LEU A 95 -2.70 8.73 21.18
CA LEU A 95 -3.38 7.94 20.15
C LEU A 95 -3.90 8.82 19.01
N THR A 96 -4.57 9.93 19.33
CA THR A 96 -5.07 10.85 18.29
C THR A 96 -3.94 11.51 17.50
N LEU A 97 -2.78 11.76 18.12
CA LEU A 97 -1.61 12.29 17.43
C LEU A 97 -1.04 11.26 16.45
N LEU A 98 -0.93 10.00 16.86
CA LEU A 98 -0.47 8.91 16.01
C LEU A 98 -1.40 8.69 14.81
N GLU A 99 -2.71 8.75 15.04
CA GLU A 99 -3.70 8.65 13.97
C GLU A 99 -3.55 9.78 12.94
N LYS A 100 -3.36 11.03 13.40
CA LYS A 100 -3.10 12.17 12.50
C LYS A 100 -1.82 11.97 11.69
N LYS A 101 -0.71 11.57 12.34
CA LYS A 101 0.55 11.27 11.64
C LYS A 101 0.38 10.18 10.59
N MET A 102 -0.39 9.13 10.90
CA MET A 102 -0.69 8.06 9.96
C MET A 102 -1.47 8.56 8.74
N GLN A 103 -2.50 9.38 8.95
CA GLN A 103 -3.30 9.96 7.87
C GLN A 103 -2.46 10.87 6.96
N GLU A 104 -1.62 11.72 7.53
CA GLU A 104 -0.69 12.57 6.77
C GLU A 104 0.31 11.74 5.95
N LEU A 105 0.88 10.71 6.57
CA LEU A 105 1.82 9.81 5.90
C LEU A 105 1.14 9.05 4.75
N GLN A 106 -0.09 8.56 4.96
CA GLN A 106 -0.88 7.91 3.93
C GLN A 106 -1.16 8.87 2.76
N ALA A 107 -1.54 10.12 3.03
CA ALA A 107 -1.71 11.12 1.99
C ALA A 107 -0.43 11.32 1.18
N ASN A 108 0.72 11.49 1.85
CA ASN A 108 2.02 11.64 1.19
C ASN A 108 2.42 10.41 0.37
N ILE A 109 2.11 9.19 0.83
CA ILE A 109 2.34 7.97 0.06
C ILE A 109 1.49 7.98 -1.21
N THR A 110 0.21 8.35 -1.11
CA THR A 110 -0.67 8.39 -2.28
C THR A 110 -0.25 9.43 -3.31
N THR A 111 0.24 10.60 -2.87
CA THR A 111 0.73 11.64 -3.78
C THR A 111 1.98 11.18 -4.52
N VAL A 112 2.94 10.57 -3.81
CA VAL A 112 4.16 10.02 -4.43
C VAL A 112 3.84 8.86 -5.40
N GLN A 113 2.89 7.99 -5.04
CA GLN A 113 2.43 6.91 -5.94
C GLN A 113 1.79 7.46 -7.22
N ALA A 114 0.97 8.50 -7.09
CA ALA A 114 0.34 9.16 -8.22
C ALA A 114 1.38 9.85 -9.12
N ALA A 115 2.38 10.52 -8.53
CA ALA A 115 3.47 11.18 -9.26
C ALA A 115 4.35 10.20 -10.04
N ASN A 116 4.57 9.00 -9.48
CA ASN A 116 5.36 7.96 -10.13
C ASN A 116 4.65 7.31 -11.33
N ARG A 117 3.32 7.47 -11.44
CA ARG A 117 2.56 6.91 -12.56
C ARG A 117 2.38 7.98 -13.65
N PRO A 118 2.78 7.72 -14.91
CA PRO A 118 2.48 8.64 -16.00
C PRO A 118 0.96 8.81 -16.14
N GLY A 119 0.48 10.06 -16.12
CA GLY A 119 -0.96 10.38 -16.12
C GLY A 119 -1.69 10.07 -14.80
N GLY A 120 -0.96 9.78 -13.72
CA GLY A 120 -1.53 9.51 -12.39
C GLY A 120 -1.98 10.77 -11.64
N GLN A 121 -1.55 11.96 -12.08
CA GLN A 121 -1.84 13.24 -11.44
C GLN A 121 -2.37 14.28 -12.42
N VAL A 122 -3.19 15.19 -11.91
CA VAL A 122 -3.59 16.45 -12.54
C VAL A 122 -2.89 17.59 -11.80
N ARG A 123 -2.22 18.48 -12.55
CA ARG A 123 -1.63 19.70 -12.01
C ARG A 123 -2.67 20.81 -12.04
N ALA A 124 -3.01 21.35 -10.87
CA ALA A 124 -3.76 22.58 -10.71
C ALA A 124 -2.82 23.75 -10.36
N ASP A 125 -3.35 24.97 -10.27
CA ASP A 125 -2.55 26.19 -10.08
C ASP A 125 -1.74 26.18 -8.78
N PHE A 126 -2.26 25.56 -7.71
CA PHE A 126 -1.66 25.58 -6.38
C PHE A 126 -1.21 24.20 -5.86
N SER A 127 -1.64 23.11 -6.49
CA SER A 127 -1.38 21.76 -5.99
C SER A 127 -1.54 20.69 -7.07
N THR A 128 -0.99 19.50 -6.81
CA THR A 128 -1.16 18.31 -7.63
C THR A 128 -2.13 17.34 -6.96
N PHE A 129 -3.11 16.86 -7.71
CA PHE A 129 -4.10 15.90 -7.21
C PHE A 129 -4.02 14.61 -8.02
N PRO A 130 -4.29 13.44 -7.41
CA PRO A 130 -4.44 12.19 -8.17
C PRO A 130 -5.60 12.29 -9.16
N THR A 131 -5.46 11.67 -10.34
CA THR A 131 -6.58 11.60 -11.29
C THR A 131 -7.72 10.73 -10.72
N PRO A 132 -9.00 11.02 -11.04
CA PRO A 132 -10.12 10.19 -10.59
C PRO A 132 -9.98 8.73 -11.01
N GLN A 133 -9.45 8.48 -12.21
CA GLN A 133 -9.15 7.14 -12.71
C GLN A 133 -8.08 6.43 -11.87
N PHE A 134 -7.02 7.16 -11.46
CA PHE A 134 -5.99 6.61 -10.60
C PHE A 134 -6.52 6.28 -9.20
N ALA A 135 -7.33 7.16 -8.62
CA ALA A 135 -7.98 6.90 -7.33
C ALA A 135 -8.87 5.65 -7.40
N LYS A 136 -9.71 5.53 -8.44
CA LYS A 136 -10.55 4.35 -8.67
C LYS A 136 -9.73 3.07 -8.79
N MET A 137 -8.67 3.12 -9.61
CA MET A 137 -7.75 1.99 -9.77
C MET A 137 -7.08 1.59 -8.45
N LEU A 138 -6.75 2.54 -7.56
CA LEU A 138 -6.15 2.23 -6.27
C LEU A 138 -7.13 1.42 -5.38
N HIS A 139 -8.41 1.80 -5.38
CA HIS A 139 -9.47 1.06 -4.68
C HIS A 139 -9.74 -0.33 -5.29
N GLU A 140 -9.71 -0.43 -6.63
CA GLU A 140 -9.90 -1.70 -7.33
C GLU A 140 -8.72 -2.65 -7.11
N LYS A 141 -7.47 -2.13 -7.05
CA LYS A 141 -6.26 -2.96 -6.83
C LYS A 141 -6.23 -3.62 -5.45
N SER A 142 -6.87 -3.01 -4.44
CA SER A 142 -6.98 -3.62 -3.11
C SER A 142 -7.96 -4.79 -3.03
N GLY A 143 -8.83 -4.97 -4.04
CA GLY A 143 -9.72 -6.11 -4.14
C GLY A 143 -9.17 -7.16 -5.11
N ASP A 144 -9.26 -8.44 -4.75
CA ASP A 144 -9.03 -9.55 -5.69
C ASP A 144 -9.81 -9.33 -6.99
N SER A 145 -9.25 -9.82 -8.10
CA SER A 145 -9.88 -9.70 -9.43
C SER A 145 -11.37 -10.08 -9.38
N MET A 146 -12.25 -9.17 -9.79
CA MET A 146 -13.70 -9.43 -9.73
C MET A 146 -14.08 -10.60 -10.64
N LEU A 147 -14.86 -11.55 -10.09
CA LEU A 147 -15.43 -12.63 -10.88
C LEU A 147 -16.49 -12.09 -11.84
N VAL A 148 -16.19 -12.08 -13.14
CA VAL A 148 -17.10 -11.55 -14.16
C VAL A 148 -18.07 -12.62 -14.68
N ALA A 149 -17.60 -13.85 -14.90
CA ALA A 149 -18.40 -14.92 -15.50
C ALA A 149 -17.92 -16.31 -15.07
N LYS A 150 -18.78 -17.32 -15.26
CA LYS A 150 -18.44 -18.74 -15.16
C LYS A 150 -18.80 -19.43 -16.47
N ILE A 151 -17.86 -20.20 -17.00
CA ILE A 151 -18.06 -20.99 -18.22
C ILE A 151 -18.00 -22.46 -17.81
N CYS A 152 -19.05 -23.21 -18.12
CA CYS A 152 -19.12 -24.64 -17.87
C CYS A 152 -18.74 -25.39 -19.15
N ILE A 153 -17.66 -26.16 -19.10
CA ILE A 153 -17.26 -27.03 -20.21
C ILE A 153 -17.74 -28.45 -19.85
N PRO A 154 -18.54 -29.10 -20.70
CA PRO A 154 -18.99 -30.46 -20.43
C PRO A 154 -17.80 -31.42 -20.53
N VAL A 155 -17.43 -32.05 -19.41
CA VAL A 155 -16.35 -33.05 -19.34
C VAL A 155 -16.97 -34.40 -18.97
N LYS A 156 -16.69 -35.44 -19.77
CA LYS A 156 -17.13 -36.80 -19.46
C LYS A 156 -16.22 -37.39 -18.38
N GLY A 157 -16.81 -37.83 -17.26
CA GLY A 157 -16.16 -38.73 -16.31
C GLY A 157 -15.24 -38.12 -15.25
N CYS A 158 -15.28 -36.82 -14.97
CA CYS A 158 -14.49 -36.24 -13.88
C CYS A 158 -15.23 -35.16 -13.09
N HIS A 159 -14.93 -35.05 -11.79
CA HIS A 159 -15.44 -34.01 -10.89
C HIS A 159 -15.06 -32.62 -11.43
N GLY A 160 -16.04 -31.72 -11.52
CA GLY A 160 -15.83 -30.38 -12.09
C GLY A 160 -14.86 -29.54 -11.28
N GLU A 161 -13.61 -29.43 -11.75
CA GLU A 161 -12.60 -28.55 -11.18
C GLU A 161 -12.87 -27.10 -11.59
N ARG A 162 -12.82 -26.19 -10.62
CA ARG A 162 -12.96 -24.75 -10.86
C ARG A 162 -11.58 -24.14 -11.06
N VAL A 163 -11.27 -23.76 -12.29
CA VAL A 163 -10.03 -23.06 -12.61
C VAL A 163 -10.28 -21.55 -12.67
N PRO A 164 -9.70 -20.73 -11.77
CA PRO A 164 -9.79 -19.28 -11.88
C PRO A 164 -8.91 -18.79 -13.04
N ILE A 165 -9.48 -18.01 -13.95
CA ILE A 165 -8.77 -17.45 -15.10
C ILE A 165 -8.87 -15.93 -15.03
N HIS A 166 -7.72 -15.26 -14.99
CA HIS A 166 -7.64 -13.81 -15.09
C HIS A 166 -7.54 -13.42 -16.56
N VAL A 167 -8.52 -12.64 -17.03
CA VAL A 167 -8.59 -12.17 -18.41
C VAL A 167 -8.62 -10.65 -18.45
N THR A 168 -8.00 -10.07 -19.48
CA THR A 168 -8.17 -8.65 -19.78
C THR A 168 -9.52 -8.41 -20.48
N SER A 169 -9.98 -7.15 -20.51
CA SER A 169 -11.21 -6.78 -21.22
C SER A 169 -11.22 -7.24 -22.68
N ASP A 170 -10.10 -7.07 -23.40
CA ASP A 170 -9.98 -7.45 -24.81
C ASP A 170 -10.02 -8.97 -24.99
N GLN A 171 -9.42 -9.73 -24.06
CA GLN A 171 -9.46 -11.19 -24.08
C GLN A 171 -10.87 -11.69 -23.81
N LEU A 172 -11.58 -11.08 -22.85
CA LEU A 172 -12.96 -11.42 -22.54
C LEU A 172 -13.88 -11.17 -23.75
N GLN A 173 -13.70 -10.06 -24.47
CA GLN A 173 -14.47 -9.78 -25.68
C GLN A 173 -14.24 -10.85 -26.76
N LYS A 174 -12.98 -11.28 -26.97
CA LYS A 174 -12.67 -12.35 -27.91
C LYS A 174 -13.30 -13.68 -27.51
N ILE A 175 -13.27 -14.02 -26.22
CA ILE A 175 -13.94 -15.21 -25.70
C ILE A 175 -15.44 -15.12 -25.97
N HIS A 176 -16.06 -13.99 -25.67
CA HIS A 176 -17.49 -13.79 -25.90
C HIS A 176 -17.89 -13.95 -27.38
N LEU A 177 -17.09 -13.42 -28.30
CA LEU A 177 -17.28 -13.58 -29.75
C LEU A 177 -17.10 -15.01 -30.25
N LEU A 178 -16.43 -15.89 -29.51
CA LEU A 178 -16.30 -17.31 -29.86
C LEU A 178 -17.51 -18.14 -29.38
N PHE A 179 -18.27 -17.63 -28.41
CA PHE A 179 -19.44 -18.28 -27.83
C PHE A 179 -20.77 -17.70 -28.31
N THR A 180 -20.76 -16.62 -29.10
CA THR A 180 -21.93 -15.97 -29.72
C THR A 180 -21.94 -16.25 -31.20
#